data_AF-K9SL71-F1
#
_entry.id   AF-K9SL71-F1
#
_cell.length_a   1.000
_cell.length_b   1.000
_cell.length_c   1.000
_cell.angle_alpha   90.00
_cell.angle_beta   90.00
_cell.angle_gamma   90.00
#
_symmetry.space_group_name_H-M   'P 1'
#
loop_
_entity.id
_entity.type
_entity.pdbx_description
1 polymer ?
#
loop_
_entity_poly.entity_id
_entity_poly.type
_entity_poly.pdbx_seq_one_letter_code
_entity_poly.pdbx_strand_id
1 'polypeptide(L)' 'MARTKPPSDKILTIRLTESELNNLESYCISKSKTKTEVIRDYIRRLKTA' A
#
# COMPACT_ATOMS: atom_id res chain seq x y z
N MET A 1 23.14 -7.59 -16.34
CA MET A 1 22.86 -6.15 -16.19
C MET A 1 21.74 -5.98 -15.17
N ALA A 2 21.97 -5.24 -14.09
CA ALA A 2 20.97 -5.04 -13.05
C ALA A 2 19.73 -4.37 -13.67
N ARG A 3 18.55 -4.91 -13.39
CA ARG A 3 17.28 -4.40 -13.92
C ARG A 3 16.96 -3.09 -13.20
N THR A 4 17.50 -1.97 -13.68
CA THR A 4 17.20 -0.62 -13.19
C THR A 4 15.82 -0.18 -13.65
N LYS A 5 14.77 -0.90 -13.24
CA LYS A 5 13.42 -0.36 -13.40
C LYS A 5 13.30 0.79 -12.41
N PRO A 6 13.14 2.04 -12.84
CA PRO A 6 12.92 3.14 -11.92
C PRO A 6 11.68 2.85 -11.06
N PRO A 7 11.63 3.38 -9.83
CA PRO A 7 10.44 3.26 -9.00
C PRO A 7 9.22 3.71 -9.82
N SER A 8 8.22 2.83 -9.90
CA SER A 8 7.04 3.07 -10.72
C SER A 8 6.16 4.11 -10.02
N ASP A 9 6.12 5.34 -10.53
CA ASP A 9 5.23 6.43 -10.08
C ASP A 9 3.77 6.28 -10.57
N LYS A 10 3.35 5.04 -10.88
CA LYS A 10 1.96 4.79 -11.25
C LYS A 10 1.08 4.96 -10.01
N ILE A 11 0.17 5.92 -10.10
CA ILE A 11 -0.89 6.14 -9.11
C ILE A 11 -1.87 4.97 -9.19
N LEU A 12 -2.15 4.35 -8.05
CA LEU A 12 -3.14 3.29 -7.91
C LEU A 12 -4.37 3.84 -7.19
N THR A 13 -5.51 3.82 -7.85
CA THR A 13 -6.79 4.24 -7.24
C THR A 13 -7.56 2.99 -6.81
N ILE A 14 -7.79 2.85 -5.50
CA ILE A 14 -8.57 1.75 -4.91
C ILE A 14 -9.89 2.32 -4.43
N ARG A 15 -11.00 1.65 -4.78
CA ARG A 15 -12.32 1.96 -4.21
C ARG A 15 -12.56 1.04 -3.03
N LEU A 16 -12.89 1.63 -1.89
CA LEU A 16 -13.23 0.94 -0.64
C LEU A 16 -14.57 1.45 -0.15
N THR A 17 -15.26 0.64 0.64
CA THR A 17 -16.39 1.12 1.43
C THR A 17 -15.89 2.03 2.55
N GLU A 18 -16.77 2.87 3.11
CA GLU A 18 -16.42 3.79 4.19
C GLU A 18 -15.88 3.05 5.42
N SER A 19 -16.52 1.94 5.79
CA SER A 19 -16.09 1.09 6.91
C SER A 19 -14.68 0.52 6.72
N GLU A 20 -14.34 0.07 5.50
CA GLU A 20 -13.01 -0.44 5.18
C GLU A 20 -11.95 0.67 5.16
N LEU A 21 -12.31 1.86 4.67
CA LEU A 21 -11.43 3.02 4.67
C LEU A 21 -11.08 3.45 6.09
N ASN A 22 -12.07 3.51 6.99
CA ASN A 22 -11.89 3.84 8.39
C ASN A 22 -10.98 2.83 9.11
N ASN A 23 -11.12 1.54 8.79
CA ASN A 23 -10.24 0.51 9.32
C ASN A 23 -8.78 0.70 8.84
N LEU A 24 -8.59 0.97 7.54
CA LEU A 24 -7.27 1.26 6.97
C LEU A 24 -6.64 2.50 7.62
N GLU A 25 -7.41 3.56 7.83
CA GLU A 25 -6.94 4.79 8.49
C GLU A 25 -6.52 4.54 9.93
N SER A 26 -7.36 3.84 10.69
CA SER A 26 -7.06 3.44 12.07
C SER A 26 -5.76 2.64 12.16
N TYR A 27 -5.57 1.70 11.23
CA TYR A 27 -4.34 0.92 11.12
C TYR A 27 -3.11 1.78 10.79
N CYS A 28 -3.26 2.71 9.85
CA CYS A 28 -2.20 3.64 9.46
C CYS A 28 -1.76 4.51 10.65
N ILE A 29 -2.72 5.02 11.44
CA ILE A 29 -2.46 5.81 12.65
C ILE A 29 -1.73 4.97 13.69
N SER A 30 -2.24 3.77 13.99
CA SER A 30 -1.66 2.86 14.98
C SER A 30 -0.20 2.51 14.68
N LYS A 31 0.18 2.38 13.40
CA LYS A 31 1.53 2.05 12.99
C LYS A 31 2.38 3.24 12.58
N SER A 32 1.84 4.46 12.66
CA SER A 32 2.48 5.69 12.17
C SER A 32 3.00 5.56 10.72
N LYS A 33 2.22 4.90 9.86
CA LYS A 33 2.54 4.68 8.44
C LYS A 33 1.52 5.35 7.55
N THR A 34 1.94 5.72 6.35
CA THR A 34 1.03 6.23 5.32
C THR A 34 0.26 5.09 4.65
N LYS A 35 -0.94 5.39 4.12
CA LYS A 35 -1.74 4.44 3.33
C LYS A 35 -0.92 3.80 2.21
N THR A 36 -0.11 4.60 1.53
CA THR A 36 0.77 4.16 0.44
C THR A 36 1.80 3.12 0.91
N GLU A 37 2.45 3.35 2.05
CA GLU A 37 3.44 2.41 2.59
C GLU A 37 2.81 1.10 3.03
N VAL A 38 1.67 1.17 3.71
CA VAL A 38 0.93 -0.01 4.15
C VAL A 38 0.53 -0.88 2.95
N ILE A 39 -0.07 -0.27 1.92
CA ILE A 39 -0.51 -1.00 0.72
C ILE A 39 0.68 -1.55 -0.07
N ARG A 40 1.78 -0.79 -0.23
CA ARG A 40 3.00 -1.30 -0.89
C ARG A 40 3.60 -2.47 -0.14
N ASP A 41 3.68 -2.40 1.19
CA ASP A 41 4.21 -3.48 2.02
C ASP A 41 3.34 -4.73 1.90
N TYR A 42 2.01 -4.56 1.91
CA TYR A 42 1.06 -5.65 1.72
C TYR A 42 1.22 -6.33 0.35
N ILE A 43 1.25 -5.56 -0.75
CA ILE A 43 1.44 -6.09 -2.11
C ILE A 43 2.77 -6.86 -2.23
N ARG A 44 3.85 -6.36 -1.60
CA ARG A 44 5.15 -7.06 -1.60
C ARG A 44 5.07 -8.42 -0.91
N ARG A 45 4.35 -8.51 0.21
CA ARG A 45 4.13 -9.77 0.93
C ARG A 45 3.27 -10.76 0.14
N LEU A 46 2.26 -10.27 -0.58
CA LEU A 46 1.41 -11.11 -1.43
C LEU A 46 2.17 -11.77 -2.57
N LYS A 47 3.19 -11.11 -3.13
CA LYS A 47 3.94 -11.61 -4.28
C LYS A 47 4.82 -12.84 -3.96
N THR A 48 4.96 -13.16 -2.68
CA THR A 48 5.71 -14.31 -2.16
C THR A 48 4.80 -15.44 -1.63
N ALA A 49 3.49 -15.32 -1.79
CA ALA A 49 2.51 -16.35 -1.47
C ALA A 49 2.04 -17.10 -2.72
#